data_AF-A0A975EUZ0-F1
#
_entry.id   AF-A0A975EUZ0-F1
#
_cell.length_a   1.000
_cell.length_b   1.000
_cell.length_c   1.000
_cell.angle_alpha   90.00
_cell.angle_beta   90.00
_cell.angle_gamma   90.00
#
_symmetry.space_group_name_H-M   'P 1'
#
loop_
_entity.id
_entity.type
_entity.pdbx_description
1 polymer ?
#
loop_
_entity_poly.entity_id
_entity_poly.type
_entity_poly.pdbx_seq_one_letter_code
_entity_poly.pdbx_strand_id
1 'polypeptide(L)' 'MFEIIPLFPKERAKYYFTQADVPRAMLAKDLSEQFRKYDLVGEVYPTIKEAVAASEVVAKPHRGEVFVGGSMFTVAEV' A
#
# COMPACT_ATOMS: atom_id res chain seq x y z
N MET A 1 17.12 2.29 -5.10
CA MET A 1 16.19 2.46 -3.94
C MET A 1 14.76 1.93 -4.20
N PHE A 2 14.27 1.79 -5.44
CA PHE A 2 12.98 1.14 -5.75
C PHE A 2 13.13 -0.23 -6.42
N GLU A 3 14.31 -0.86 -6.31
CA GLU A 3 14.67 -2.10 -7.02
C GLU A 3 13.84 -3.33 -6.61
N ILE A 4 13.15 -3.25 -5.47
CA ILE A 4 12.27 -4.33 -5.01
C ILE A 4 10.86 -4.25 -5.63
N ILE A 5 10.42 -3.09 -6.10
CA ILE A 5 9.06 -2.89 -6.66
C ILE A 5 8.72 -3.90 -7.77
N PRO A 6 9.60 -4.19 -8.75
CA PRO A 6 9.32 -5.16 -9.81
C PRO A 6 9.02 -6.59 -9.32
N LEU A 7 9.42 -6.93 -8.10
CA LEU A 7 9.25 -8.28 -7.55
C LEU A 7 7.85 -8.51 -6.97
N PHE A 8 7.04 -7.45 -6.85
CA PHE A 8 5.69 -7.54 -6.33
C PHE A 8 4.71 -8.15 -7.38
N PRO A 9 3.69 -8.91 -6.93
CA PRO A 9 2.77 -9.62 -7.83
C PRO A 9 1.83 -8.67 -8.59
N LYS A 10 1.87 -8.69 -9.92
CA LYS A 10 1.05 -7.79 -10.75
C LYS A 10 -0.46 -8.11 -10.74
N GLU A 11 -0.82 -9.39 -10.79
CA GLU A 11 -2.21 -9.80 -11.07
C GLU A 11 -2.99 -10.28 -9.84
N ARG A 12 -2.28 -10.83 -8.84
CA ARG A 12 -2.89 -11.51 -7.68
C ARG A 12 -2.99 -10.63 -6.44
N ALA A 13 -2.52 -9.39 -6.51
CA ALA A 13 -2.56 -8.45 -5.41
C ALA A 13 -3.28 -7.16 -5.81
N LYS A 14 -3.95 -6.57 -4.83
CA LYS A 14 -4.48 -5.22 -4.90
C LYS A 14 -3.60 -4.31 -4.05
N TYR A 15 -3.20 -3.18 -4.61
CA TYR A 15 -2.30 -2.25 -3.93
C TYR A 15 -3.10 -1.11 -3.30
N TYR A 16 -2.81 -0.85 -2.03
CA TYR A 16 -3.38 0.24 -1.25
C TYR A 16 -2.20 1.09 -0.76
N PHE A 17 -2.10 2.31 -1.26
CA PHE A 17 -1.03 3.23 -0.93
C PHE A 17 -1.51 4.21 0.14
N THR A 18 -0.72 4.38 1.18
CA THR A 18 -0.97 5.33 2.26
C THR A 18 0.36 5.83 2.80
N GLN A 19 0.30 6.78 3.73
CA GLN A 19 1.46 7.39 4.37
C GLN A 19 1.20 7.48 5.88
N ALA A 20 2.25 7.31 6.67
CA ALA A 20 2.19 7.54 8.11
C ALA A 20 2.11 9.05 8.40
N ASP A 21 1.48 9.43 9.52
CA ASP A 21 1.39 10.82 9.94
C ASP A 21 2.69 11.31 10.62
N VAL A 22 3.78 11.33 9.84
CA VAL A 22 5.09 11.84 10.27
C VAL A 22 5.71 12.74 9.19
N PRO A 23 6.43 13.82 9.55
CA PRO A 23 6.95 14.78 8.58
C PRO A 23 7.89 14.22 7.50
N ARG A 24 8.49 13.05 7.75
CA ARG A 24 9.42 12.37 6.82
C ARG A 24 8.72 11.32 5.95
N ALA A 25 7.41 11.14 6.07
CA ALA A 25 6.68 10.19 5.25
C ALA A 25 6.69 10.66 3.79
N MET A 26 6.95 9.72 2.88
CA MET A 26 6.75 9.95 1.45
C MET A 26 5.25 10.09 1.20
N LEU A 27 4.87 10.98 0.27
CA LEU A 27 3.48 11.10 -0.11
C LEU A 27 2.99 9.79 -0.74
N ALA A 28 1.80 9.34 -0.33
CA ALA A 28 1.21 8.11 -0.84
C ALA A 28 1.00 8.15 -2.36
N LYS A 29 0.74 9.35 -2.91
CA LYS A 29 0.66 9.59 -4.36
C LYS A 29 2.00 9.36 -5.06
N ASP A 30 3.08 9.93 -4.54
CA ASP A 30 4.42 9.77 -5.12
C ASP A 30 4.84 8.29 -5.11
N LEU A 31 4.52 7.56 -4.04
CA LEU A 31 4.77 6.13 -3.96
C LEU A 31 3.97 5.34 -5.01
N SER A 32 2.67 5.65 -5.15
CA SER A 32 1.82 5.06 -6.19
C SER A 32 2.36 5.31 -7.59
N GLU A 33 2.89 6.50 -7.87
CA GLU A 33 3.53 6.82 -9.14
C GLU A 33 4.79 5.98 -9.40
N GLN A 34 5.59 5.65 -8.36
CA GLN A 34 6.73 4.74 -8.53
C GLN A 34 6.27 3.32 -8.86
N PHE A 35 5.21 2.82 -8.22
CA PHE A 35 4.64 1.50 -8.50
C PHE A 35 4.05 1.43 -9.91
N ARG A 36 3.38 2.50 -10.35
CA ARG A 36 2.77 2.58 -11.67
C ARG A 36 3.78 2.43 -12.81
N LYS A 37 5.04 2.82 -12.62
CA LYS A 37 6.13 2.61 -13.60
C LYS A 37 6.42 1.13 -13.88
N TYR A 38 5.97 0.23 -13.01
CA TYR A 38 6.14 -1.22 -13.11
C TYR A 38 4.82 -1.95 -13.38
N ASP A 39 3.79 -1.24 -13.87
CA ASP A 39 2.42 -1.74 -14.07
C ASP A 39 1.70 -2.19 -12.79
N LEU A 40 2.20 -1.78 -11.63
CA LEU A 40 1.56 -2.04 -10.34
C LEU A 40 0.63 -0.86 -10.03
N VAL A 41 -0.67 -1.07 -10.22
CA VAL A 41 -1.69 -0.03 -10.03
C VAL A 41 -2.47 -0.30 -8.76
N GLY A 42 -2.75 0.76 -8.02
CA GLY A 42 -3.48 0.70 -6.77
C GLY A 42 -4.10 2.03 -6.41
N GLU A 43 -4.84 2.02 -5.32
CA GLU A 43 -5.61 3.15 -4.81
C GLU A 43 -4.82 3.89 -3.73
N VAL A 44 -4.99 5.21 -3.66
CA VAL A 44 -4.31 6.07 -2.68
C VAL A 44 -5.30 6.51 -1.62
N TYR A 45 -4.93 6.31 -0.36
CA TYR A 45 -5.73 6.66 0.81
C TYR A 45 -4.97 7.66 1.70
N PRO A 46 -5.67 8.65 2.27
CA PRO A 46 -5.05 9.70 3.08
C PRO A 46 -4.56 9.21 4.44
N THR A 47 -5.16 8.15 5.00
CA THR A 47 -4.81 7.60 6.31
C THR A 47 -4.62 6.09 6.27
N ILE A 48 -3.82 5.55 7.20
CA ILE A 48 -3.58 4.10 7.31
C ILE A 48 -4.88 3.36 7.62
N LYS A 49 -5.71 3.92 8.52
CA LYS A 49 -7.01 3.35 8.89
C LYS A 49 -7.94 3.18 7.69
N GLU A 50 -8.02 4.17 6.81
CA GLU A 50 -8.84 4.08 5.61
C GLU A 50 -8.32 3.02 4.62
N ALA A 51 -7.00 2.96 4.42
CA ALA A 51 -6.38 1.95 3.56
C ALA A 51 -6.64 0.53 4.08
N VAL A 52 -6.46 0.30 5.39
CA VAL A 52 -6.69 -0.99 6.04
C VAL A 52 -8.17 -1.38 5.93
N ALA A 53 -9.09 -0.47 6.30
CA ALA A 53 -10.52 -0.74 6.20
C ALA A 53 -10.95 -1.11 4.77
N ALA A 54 -10.48 -0.37 3.76
CA ALA A 54 -10.76 -0.66 2.36
C ALA A 54 -10.18 -2.02 1.92
N SER A 55 -8.95 -2.34 2.35
CA SER A 55 -8.32 -3.62 2.04
C SER A 55 -9.05 -4.80 2.66
N GLU A 56 -9.53 -4.67 3.91
CA GLU A 56 -10.28 -5.72 4.60
C GLU A 56 -11.61 -6.03 3.95
N VAL A 57 -12.35 -4.99 3.50
CA VAL A 57 -13.63 -5.16 2.81
C VAL A 57 -13.45 -6.01 1.54
N VAL A 58 -12.32 -5.85 0.85
CA VAL A 58 -12.01 -6.57 -0.37
C VAL A 58 -11.41 -7.96 -0.09
N ALA A 59 -10.63 -8.12 0.97
CA ALA A 59 -9.98 -9.39 1.32
C ALA A 59 -10.96 -10.41 1.94
N LYS A 60 -11.87 -9.97 2.82
CA LYS A 60 -12.79 -10.84 3.58
C LYS A 60 -13.60 -11.82 2.72
N PRO A 61 -14.24 -11.41 1.60
CA PRO A 61 -15.05 -12.32 0.77
C PRO A 61 -14.27 -13.48 0.16
N HIS A 62 -12.96 -13.32 -0.03
CA HIS A 62 -12.11 -14.29 -0.71
C HIS A 62 -11.16 -15.03 0.23
N ARG A 63 -11.32 -14.87 1.56
CA ARG A 63 -10.34 -15.31 2.57
C ARG A 63 -8.92 -14.81 2.23
N GLY A 64 -8.84 -13.61 1.66
CA GLY A 64 -7.57 -12.96 1.36
C GLY A 64 -6.90 -12.48 2.63
N GLU A 65 -5.57 -12.42 2.60
CA GLU A 65 -4.76 -11.83 3.67
C GLU A 65 -4.36 -10.39 3.27
N VAL A 66 -4.28 -9.50 4.26
CA VAL A 66 -3.80 -8.13 4.08
C VAL A 66 -2.36 -8.07 4.57
N PHE A 67 -1.43 -7.76 3.67
CA PHE A 67 -0.04 -7.49 4.02
C PHE A 67 0.17 -5.98 4.16
N VAL A 68 0.62 -5.54 5.34
CA VAL A 68 1.01 -4.15 5.59
C VAL A 68 2.52 -4.06 5.76
N GLY A 69 3.17 -3.17 5.00
CA GLY A 69 4.62 -3.04 5.01
C GLY A 69 5.10 -1.67 4.53
N GLY A 70 6.40 -1.55 4.26
CA GLY A 70 7.06 -0.33 3.78
C GLY A 70 7.89 0.38 4.84
N SER A 71 7.30 0.72 6.00
CA SER A 71 7.97 1.43 7.09
C SER A 71 7.51 0.93 8.46
N MET A 72 8.41 0.90 9.45
CA MET A 72 8.04 0.60 10.85
C MET A 72 6.97 1.57 11.38
N PHE A 73 7.01 2.84 10.97
CA PHE A 73 5.99 3.83 11.36
C PHE A 73 4.61 3.50 10.79
N THR A 74 4.56 2.95 9.57
CA THR A 74 3.30 2.50 8.95
C THR A 74 2.73 1.31 9.70
N VAL A 75 3.58 0.33 10.05
CA VAL A 75 3.15 -0.87 10.79
C VAL A 75 2.68 -0.53 12.21
N ALA A 76 3.29 0.47 12.84
CA ALA A 76 2.93 0.89 14.21
C ALA A 76 1.56 1.59 14.31
N GLU A 77 0.98 2.04 13.20
CA GLU A 77 -0.30 2.79 13.16
C GLU A 77 -1.48 1.92 12.65
N VAL A 78 -1.23 0.64 12.34
CA VAL A 78 -2.25 -0.34 11.94
C VAL A 78 -3.13 -0.74 13.12
#